data_AF-A0A9W7B204-F1
#
_entry.id   AF-A0A9W7B204-F1
#
_cell.length_a   1.000
_cell.length_b   1.000
_cell.length_c   1.000
_cell.angle_alpha   90.00
_cell.angle_beta   90.00
_cell.angle_gamma   90.00
#
_symmetry.space_group_name_H-M   'P 1'
#
loop_
_entity.id
_entity.type
_entity.pdbx_description
1 polymer ?
#
loop_
_entity_poly.entity_id
_entity_poly.type
_entity_poly.pdbx_seq_one_letter_code
_entity_poly.pdbx_strand_id
1 'polypeptide(L)'
;MQAQAVQIKNIEMENLDRYLQSIGTQASLITGFAVTIALSSDLISLTNQSSQLVQFLHYGTIITCLSLEFYCVQNSTLVSVFGPTYALNGPRGSMHSAVKAMKEERMTILYAFGGGAVMFGANVIIVAWLIMRTVSAVLSTLIVLVTGYFISTSAHRIGQKFYLGENMGTDEIKKVKAGEYLDGVRVMETSRGIDERKIERGLNVLRNNSGQSL
;
A
#
# COMPACT_ATOMS: atom_id res chain seq x y z
N MET A 1 -0.26 28.72 2.60
CA MET A 1 -0.69 27.43 2.01
C MET A 1 0.46 26.45 1.77
N GLN A 2 1.59 26.83 1.16
CA GLN A 2 2.70 25.88 0.88
C GLN A 2 3.34 25.26 2.12
N ALA A 3 3.50 26.00 3.23
CA ALA A 3 4.06 25.47 4.47
C ALA A 3 3.20 24.36 5.11
N GLN A 4 1.88 24.50 5.06
CA GLN A 4 0.94 23.48 5.58
C GLN A 4 0.97 22.20 4.73
N ALA A 5 1.06 22.32 3.40
CA ALA A 5 1.15 21.15 2.52
C ALA A 5 2.44 20.33 2.74
N VAL A 6 3.55 20.98 3.08
CA VAL A 6 4.81 20.32 3.43
C VAL A 6 4.69 19.60 4.77
N GLN A 7 4.08 20.22 5.78
CA GLN A 7 3.87 19.59 7.09
C GLN A 7 3.03 18.31 7.00
N ILE A 8 1.94 18.33 6.23
CA ILE A 8 1.09 17.15 6.03
C ILE A 8 1.88 15.98 5.43
N LYS A 9 2.73 16.26 4.42
CA LYS A 9 3.56 15.23 3.80
C LYS A 9 4.64 14.69 4.74
N ASN A 10 5.12 15.51 5.68
CA ASN A 10 6.09 15.04 6.67
C ASN A 10 5.47 14.02 7.62
N ILE A 11 4.27 14.34 8.11
CA ILE A 11 3.49 13.45 8.99
C ILE A 11 3.17 12.14 8.25
N GLU A 12 2.79 12.24 6.97
CA GLU A 12 2.51 11.06 6.15
C GLU A 12 3.75 10.18 5.94
N MET A 13 4.91 10.78 5.67
CA MET A 13 6.17 10.07 5.54
C MET A 13 6.56 9.36 6.84
N GLU A 14 6.45 10.05 7.97
CA GLU A 14 6.76 9.48 9.29
C GLU A 14 5.82 8.32 9.65
N ASN A 15 4.54 8.42 9.29
CA ASN A 15 3.59 7.34 9.48
C ASN A 15 3.93 6.10 8.64
N LEU A 16 4.32 6.30 7.37
CA LEU A 16 4.76 5.21 6.49
C LEU A 16 6.05 4.55 7.00
N ASP A 17 7.01 5.34 7.46
CA ASP A 17 8.26 4.83 8.02
C ASP A 17 8.03 3.96 9.26
N ARG A 18 7.23 4.45 10.23
CA ARG A 18 6.85 3.67 11.42
C ARG A 18 6.13 2.37 11.07
N TYR A 19 5.24 2.42 10.08
CA TYR A 19 4.54 1.24 9.58
C TYR A 19 5.53 0.21 9.00
N LEU A 20 6.46 0.63 8.14
CA LEU A 20 7.44 -0.25 7.50
C LEU A 20 8.40 -0.86 8.52
N GLN A 21 8.85 -0.09 9.51
CA GLN A 21 9.68 -0.60 10.61
C GLN A 21 8.94 -1.64 11.45
N SER A 22 7.65 -1.42 11.74
CA SER A 22 6.82 -2.38 12.48
C SER A 22 6.67 -3.70 11.72
N ILE A 23 6.34 -3.64 10.43
CA ILE A 23 6.21 -4.84 9.58
C ILE A 23 7.55 -5.55 9.42
N GLY A 24 8.64 -4.81 9.16
CA GLY A 24 9.97 -5.39 9.05
C GLY A 24 10.39 -6.13 10.32
N THR A 25 10.04 -5.60 11.50
CA THR A 25 10.31 -6.27 12.77
C THR A 25 9.52 -7.58 12.90
N GLN A 26 8.23 -7.57 12.56
CA GLN A 26 7.38 -8.76 12.62
C GLN A 26 7.85 -9.84 11.63
N ALA A 27 8.20 -9.45 10.40
CA ALA A 27 8.74 -10.34 9.38
C ALA A 27 10.07 -10.99 9.83
N SER A 28 10.95 -10.21 10.46
CA SER A 28 12.21 -10.71 11.03
C SER A 28 11.97 -11.76 12.13
N LEU A 29 10.97 -11.55 13.00
CA LEU A 29 10.59 -12.54 14.01
C LEU A 29 10.09 -13.86 13.40
N ILE A 30 9.20 -13.78 12.40
CA ILE A 30 8.71 -14.97 11.68
C ILE A 30 9.88 -15.70 11.02
N THR A 31 10.79 -14.96 10.37
CA THR A 31 12.01 -15.52 9.77
C THR A 31 12.85 -16.27 10.82
N GLY A 32 13.06 -15.69 12.00
CA GLY A 32 13.82 -16.31 13.09
C GLY A 32 13.19 -17.62 13.58
N PHE A 33 11.87 -17.64 13.78
CA PHE A 33 11.15 -18.86 14.14
C PHE A 33 11.20 -19.91 13.04
N ALA A 34 11.06 -19.50 11.77
CA ALA A 34 11.15 -20.37 10.62
C ALA A 34 12.52 -21.05 10.51
N VAL A 35 13.62 -20.30 10.68
CA VAL A 35 14.98 -20.87 10.69
C VAL A 35 15.15 -21.87 11.83
N THR A 36 14.64 -21.56 13.02
CA THR A 36 14.74 -22.44 14.19
C THR A 36 14.04 -23.78 13.93
N ILE A 37 12.85 -23.75 13.32
CA ILE A 37 12.13 -24.96 12.92
C ILE A 37 12.92 -25.75 11.87
N ALA A 38 13.45 -25.07 10.84
CA ALA A 38 14.18 -25.70 9.75
C ALA A 38 15.48 -26.38 10.19
N LEU A 39 16.16 -25.84 11.22
CA LEU A 39 17.44 -26.33 11.72
C LEU A 39 17.34 -27.24 12.94
N SER A 40 16.13 -27.52 13.43
CA SER A 40 15.94 -28.40 14.59
C SER A 40 16.33 -29.85 14.24
N SER A 41 17.31 -30.39 14.97
CA SER A 41 17.86 -31.74 14.73
C SER A 41 16.80 -32.85 14.81
N ASP A 42 15.86 -32.72 15.73
CA ASP A 42 14.78 -33.69 15.94
C ASP A 42 13.83 -33.70 14.74
N LEU A 43 13.49 -32.51 14.24
CA LEU A 43 12.64 -32.36 13.06
C LEU A 43 13.30 -32.84 11.78
N ILE A 44 14.60 -32.60 11.62
CA ILE A 44 15.36 -33.12 10.47
C ILE A 44 15.30 -34.66 10.47
N SER A 45 15.49 -35.28 11.63
CA SER A 45 15.45 -36.74 11.76
C SER A 45 14.06 -37.32 11.46
N LEU A 46 13.00 -36.72 12.03
CA LEU A 46 11.60 -37.12 11.78
C LEU A 46 11.19 -36.94 10.31
N THR A 47 11.62 -35.84 9.71
CA THR A 47 11.31 -35.51 8.31
C THR A 47 11.97 -36.53 7.38
N ASN A 48 13.25 -36.85 7.59
CA ASN A 48 13.98 -37.82 6.76
C ASN A 48 13.41 -39.26 6.83
N GLN A 49 12.78 -39.62 7.94
CA GLN A 49 12.10 -40.92 8.09
C GLN A 49 10.68 -40.93 7.47
N SER A 50 10.13 -39.76 7.18
CA SER A 50 8.79 -39.59 6.61
C SER A 50 8.80 -39.74 5.09
N SER A 51 7.61 -39.86 4.48
CA SER A 51 7.47 -39.94 3.03
C SER A 51 8.08 -38.72 2.31
N GLN A 52 8.63 -38.94 1.11
CA GLN A 52 9.27 -37.90 0.30
C GLN A 52 8.35 -36.69 0.05
N LEU A 53 7.04 -36.91 -0.09
CA LEU A 53 6.07 -35.83 -0.27
C LEU A 53 6.03 -34.88 0.94
N VAL A 54 6.04 -35.42 2.16
CA VAL A 54 6.02 -34.61 3.39
C VAL A 54 7.32 -33.83 3.54
N GLN A 55 8.46 -34.43 3.17
CA GLN A 55 9.75 -33.74 3.14
C GLN A 55 9.74 -32.55 2.18
N PHE A 56 9.25 -32.78 0.95
CA PHE A 56 9.13 -31.74 -0.06
C PHE A 56 8.20 -30.61 0.40
N LEU A 57 7.06 -30.95 1.01
CA LEU A 57 6.11 -29.96 1.53
C LEU A 57 6.70 -29.16 2.70
N HIS A 58 7.39 -29.82 3.65
CA HIS A 58 8.02 -29.16 4.78
C HIS A 58 9.12 -28.19 4.32
N TYR A 59 10.11 -28.67 3.58
CA TYR A 59 11.22 -27.84 3.12
C TYR A 59 10.76 -26.79 2.10
N GLY A 60 9.81 -27.13 1.21
CA GLY A 60 9.26 -26.19 0.24
C GLY A 60 8.52 -25.02 0.90
N THR A 61 7.65 -25.31 1.87
CA THR A 61 6.88 -24.26 2.56
C THR A 61 7.77 -23.39 3.45
N ILE A 62 8.73 -23.97 4.18
CA ILE A 62 9.60 -23.20 5.08
C ILE A 62 10.60 -22.32 4.32
N ILE A 63 11.17 -22.81 3.21
CA ILE A 63 12.08 -22.00 2.39
C ILE A 63 11.33 -20.88 1.67
N THR A 64 10.10 -21.15 1.21
CA THR A 64 9.24 -20.11 0.61
C THR A 64 8.88 -19.03 1.64
N CYS A 65 8.51 -19.44 2.86
CA CYS A 65 8.29 -18.52 3.99
C CYS A 65 9.53 -17.65 4.23
N LEU A 66 10.71 -18.26 4.38
CA LEU A 66 11.96 -17.53 4.63
C LEU A 66 12.27 -16.53 3.52
N SER A 67 12.06 -16.91 2.26
CA SER A 67 12.34 -16.05 1.11
C SER A 67 11.42 -14.83 1.08
N LEU A 68 10.12 -15.02 1.34
CA LEU A 68 9.13 -13.95 1.34
C LEU A 68 9.31 -12.99 2.51
N GLU A 69 9.56 -13.52 3.71
CA GLU A 69 9.78 -12.69 4.91
C GLU A 69 11.11 -11.93 4.83
N PHE A 70 12.17 -12.56 4.31
CA PHE A 70 13.44 -11.88 4.09
C PHE A 70 13.32 -10.77 3.04
N TYR A 71 12.57 -11.02 1.95
CA TYR A 71 12.24 -9.98 0.98
C TYR A 71 11.47 -8.82 1.65
N CYS A 72 10.50 -9.11 2.52
CA CYS A 72 9.78 -8.10 3.27
C CYS A 72 10.72 -7.26 4.14
N VAL A 73 11.59 -7.88 4.94
CA VAL A 73 12.56 -7.20 5.82
C VAL A 73 13.50 -6.30 5.03
N GLN A 74 14.06 -6.80 3.93
CA GLN A 74 14.99 -6.03 3.12
C GLN A 74 14.31 -4.82 2.49
N ASN A 75 13.17 -5.00 1.83
CA ASN A 75 12.48 -3.90 1.17
C ASN A 75 11.91 -2.88 2.18
N SER A 76 11.38 -3.32 3.31
CA SER A 76 10.93 -2.38 4.36
C SER A 76 12.09 -1.52 4.87
N THR A 77 13.27 -2.12 5.05
CA THR A 77 14.48 -1.42 5.48
C THR A 77 14.96 -0.43 4.43
N LEU A 78 15.06 -0.86 3.16
CA LEU A 78 15.49 0.01 2.07
C LEU A 78 14.56 1.21 1.90
N VAL A 79 13.24 1.00 1.93
CA VAL A 79 12.26 2.08 1.80
C VAL A 79 12.29 3.02 3.01
N SER A 80 12.47 2.51 4.23
CA SER A 80 12.62 3.33 5.46
C SER A 80 13.87 4.22 5.44
N VAL A 81 14.96 3.75 4.84
CA VAL A 81 16.22 4.51 4.78
C VAL A 81 16.20 5.49 3.60
N PHE A 82 15.82 5.02 2.41
CA PHE A 82 15.85 5.84 1.22
C PHE A 82 14.74 6.90 1.19
N GLY A 83 13.53 6.60 1.69
CA GLY A 83 12.40 7.52 1.66
C GLY A 83 12.72 8.90 2.27
N PRO A 84 13.10 8.95 3.57
CA PRO A 84 13.50 10.19 4.23
C PRO A 84 14.75 10.83 3.62
N THR A 85 15.73 10.02 3.21
CA THR A 85 16.97 10.51 2.59
C THR A 85 16.70 11.27 1.29
N TYR A 86 15.83 10.72 0.43
CA TYR A 86 15.40 11.39 -0.80
C TYR A 86 14.54 12.63 -0.54
N ALA A 87 13.72 12.60 0.52
CA ALA A 87 12.91 13.75 0.90
C ALA A 87 13.76 14.94 1.38
N LEU A 88 14.85 14.68 2.12
CA LEU A 88 15.73 15.72 2.68
C LEU A 88 16.75 16.25 1.67
N ASN A 89 17.36 15.38 0.86
CA ASN A 89 18.46 15.76 -0.05
C ASN A 89 17.99 16.11 -1.47
N GLY A 90 16.73 15.87 -1.80
CA GLY A 90 16.22 16.09 -3.15
C GLY A 90 15.89 17.56 -3.48
N PRO A 91 15.76 17.90 -4.77
CA PRO A 91 15.34 19.23 -5.23
C PRO A 91 13.91 19.56 -4.76
N ARG A 92 13.52 20.85 -4.79
CA ARG A 92 12.18 21.29 -4.37
C ARG A 92 11.07 20.44 -5.02
N GLY A 93 10.26 19.78 -4.17
CA GLY A 93 9.18 18.87 -4.59
C GLY A 93 9.51 17.38 -4.45
N SER A 94 10.77 17.02 -4.17
CA SER A 94 11.24 15.64 -3.93
C SER A 94 10.44 14.89 -2.87
N MET A 95 10.06 15.58 -1.80
CA MET A 95 9.26 15.03 -0.71
C MET A 95 7.95 14.39 -1.19
N HIS A 96 7.29 14.99 -2.19
CA HIS A 96 6.07 14.40 -2.73
C HIS A 96 6.35 13.09 -3.45
N SER A 97 7.42 13.06 -4.23
CA SER A 97 7.84 11.89 -4.99
C SER A 97 8.28 10.76 -4.06
N ALA A 98 9.02 11.09 -2.99
CA ALA A 98 9.44 10.13 -1.98
C ALA A 98 8.23 9.47 -1.29
N VAL A 99 7.28 10.26 -0.80
CA VAL A 99 6.06 9.73 -0.16
C VAL A 99 5.25 8.86 -1.13
N LYS A 100 5.14 9.27 -2.40
CA LYS A 100 4.44 8.47 -3.42
C LYS A 100 5.12 7.12 -3.63
N ALA A 101 6.46 7.10 -3.79
CA ALA A 101 7.21 5.86 -3.94
C ALA A 101 7.07 4.95 -2.70
N MET A 102 7.13 5.50 -1.49
CA MET A 102 6.91 4.73 -0.26
C MET A 102 5.51 4.10 -0.19
N LYS A 103 4.47 4.79 -0.69
CA LYS A 103 3.11 4.24 -0.76
C LYS A 103 2.96 3.12 -1.76
N GLU A 104 3.59 3.24 -2.93
CA GLU A 104 3.54 2.22 -3.98
C GLU A 104 4.19 0.91 -3.50
N GLU A 105 5.36 1.01 -2.86
CA GLU A 105 6.06 -0.17 -2.33
C GLU A 105 5.37 -0.81 -1.12
N ARG A 106 4.62 -0.02 -0.34
CA ARG A 106 3.91 -0.50 0.86
C ARG A 106 3.03 -1.73 0.58
N MET A 107 2.30 -1.73 -0.53
CA MET A 107 1.38 -2.82 -0.86
C MET A 107 2.13 -4.09 -1.23
N THR A 108 3.21 -3.98 -2.00
CA THR A 108 4.09 -5.10 -2.36
C THR A 108 4.68 -5.75 -1.12
N ILE A 109 5.21 -4.94 -0.20
CA ILE A 109 5.77 -5.42 1.08
C ILE A 109 4.70 -6.12 1.92
N LEU A 110 3.49 -5.55 1.98
CA LEU A 110 2.37 -6.16 2.72
C LEU A 110 1.94 -7.51 2.12
N TYR A 111 1.92 -7.66 0.79
CA TYR A 111 1.61 -8.93 0.15
C TYR A 111 2.69 -9.98 0.39
N ALA A 112 3.97 -9.59 0.37
CA ALA A 112 5.08 -10.49 0.70
C ALA A 112 4.99 -10.97 2.14
N PHE A 113 4.77 -10.06 3.10
CA PHE A 113 4.56 -10.38 4.51
C PHE A 113 3.35 -11.32 4.71
N GLY A 114 2.20 -11.00 4.12
CA GLY A 114 1.00 -11.84 4.22
C GLY A 114 1.20 -13.23 3.62
N GLY A 115 1.88 -13.33 2.48
CA GLY A 115 2.23 -14.60 1.84
C GLY A 115 3.19 -15.42 2.71
N GLY A 116 4.22 -14.79 3.29
CA GLY A 116 5.15 -15.41 4.22
C GLY A 116 4.45 -15.98 5.45
N ALA A 117 3.58 -15.19 6.09
CA ALA A 117 2.81 -15.61 7.25
C ALA A 117 1.88 -16.81 6.96
N VAL A 118 1.25 -16.88 5.78
CA VAL A 118 0.42 -18.03 5.38
C VAL A 118 1.28 -19.28 5.17
N MET A 119 2.43 -19.14 4.52
CA MET A 119 3.38 -20.26 4.34
C MET A 119 3.94 -20.75 5.67
N PHE A 120 4.21 -19.84 6.62
CA PHE A 120 4.60 -20.19 7.98
C PHE A 120 3.51 -21.00 8.68
N GLY A 121 2.24 -20.57 8.60
CA GLY A 121 1.11 -21.29 9.16
C GLY A 121 0.93 -22.69 8.56
N ALA A 122 1.09 -22.83 7.24
CA ALA A 122 1.06 -24.12 6.56
C ALA A 122 2.19 -25.05 7.05
N ASN A 123 3.41 -24.52 7.21
CA ASN A 123 4.53 -25.28 7.75
C ASN A 123 4.29 -25.72 9.20
N VAL A 124 3.70 -24.86 10.04
CA VAL A 124 3.35 -25.22 11.43
C VAL A 124 2.37 -26.39 11.48
N ILE A 125 1.40 -26.46 10.55
CA ILE A 125 0.50 -27.62 10.45
C ILE A 125 1.32 -28.87 10.13
N ILE A 126 2.17 -28.84 9.09
CA ILE A 126 3.00 -30.00 8.72
C ILE A 126 3.86 -30.48 9.89
N VAL A 127 4.50 -29.55 10.60
CA VAL A 127 5.32 -29.84 11.79
C VAL A 127 4.48 -30.46 12.92
N ALA A 128 3.26 -29.98 13.15
CA ALA A 128 2.37 -30.57 14.15
C ALA A 128 2.03 -32.03 13.84
N TRP A 129 1.86 -32.38 12.57
CA TRP A 129 1.65 -33.76 12.12
C TRP A 129 2.90 -34.64 12.20
N LEU A 130 4.10 -34.05 12.15
CA LEU A 130 5.36 -34.78 12.31
C LEU A 130 5.69 -35.10 13.77
N ILE A 131 5.43 -34.17 14.69
CA ILE A 131 5.81 -34.30 16.11
C ILE A 131 4.72 -34.99 16.94
N MET A 132 3.45 -34.63 16.74
CA MET A 132 2.38 -34.98 17.67
C MET A 132 1.64 -36.27 17.30
N ARG A 133 1.05 -36.92 18.31
CA ARG A 133 0.10 -38.02 18.09
C ARG A 133 -1.16 -37.51 17.39
N THR A 134 -1.80 -38.36 16.59
CA THR A 134 -2.92 -38.03 15.68
C THR A 134 -4.02 -37.16 16.32
N VAL A 135 -4.47 -37.48 17.53
CA VAL A 135 -5.53 -36.70 18.20
C VAL A 135 -5.10 -35.25 18.47
N SER A 136 -3.89 -35.07 19.01
CA SER A 136 -3.33 -33.74 19.28
C SER A 136 -3.02 -32.98 17.98
N ALA A 137 -2.55 -33.67 16.94
CA ALA A 137 -2.28 -33.07 15.64
C ALA A 137 -3.56 -32.51 14.98
N VAL A 138 -4.67 -33.25 15.06
CA VAL A 138 -5.97 -32.80 14.54
C VAL A 138 -6.47 -31.56 15.29
N LEU A 139 -6.39 -31.56 16.63
CA LEU A 139 -6.78 -30.42 17.45
C LEU A 139 -5.94 -29.17 17.14
N SER A 140 -4.61 -29.32 17.07
CA SER A 140 -3.70 -28.23 16.73
C SER A 140 -3.98 -27.67 15.33
N THR A 141 -4.23 -28.54 14.35
CA THR A 141 -4.58 -28.14 12.99
C THR A 141 -5.89 -27.34 12.96
N LEU A 142 -6.92 -27.80 13.68
CA LEU A 142 -8.20 -27.10 13.78
C LEU A 142 -8.03 -25.70 14.38
N ILE A 143 -7.26 -25.58 15.46
CA ILE A 143 -6.98 -24.29 16.11
C ILE A 143 -6.28 -23.33 15.14
N VAL A 144 -5.27 -23.80 14.42
CA VAL A 144 -4.54 -22.98 13.43
C VAL A 144 -5.46 -22.54 12.29
N LEU A 145 -6.31 -23.44 11.77
CA LEU A 145 -7.25 -23.12 10.69
C LEU A 145 -8.32 -22.13 11.11
N VAL A 146 -8.92 -22.30 12.30
CA VAL A 146 -9.91 -21.37 12.85
C VAL A 146 -9.28 -19.99 13.04
N THR A 147 -8.10 -19.94 13.65
CA THR A 147 -7.36 -18.69 13.85
C THR A 147 -7.04 -18.02 12.52
N GLY A 148 -6.54 -18.78 11.54
CA GLY A 148 -6.25 -18.29 10.19
C GLY A 148 -7.49 -17.76 9.46
N TYR A 149 -8.65 -18.41 9.62
CA TYR A 149 -9.92 -17.94 9.08
C TYR A 149 -10.36 -16.60 9.70
N PHE A 150 -10.28 -16.47 11.02
CA PHE A 150 -10.59 -15.21 11.71
C PHE A 150 -9.65 -14.09 11.30
N ILE A 151 -8.35 -14.36 11.16
CA ILE A 151 -7.35 -13.40 10.69
C ILE A 151 -7.68 -12.97 9.26
N SER A 152 -7.91 -13.91 8.35
CA SER A 152 -8.19 -13.62 6.94
C SER A 152 -9.47 -12.81 6.76
N THR A 153 -10.53 -13.16 7.50
CA THR A 153 -11.79 -12.41 7.49
C THR A 153 -11.60 -11.01 8.05
N SER A 154 -10.83 -10.87 9.13
CA SER A 154 -10.51 -9.57 9.72
C SER A 154 -9.69 -8.70 8.76
N ALA A 155 -8.68 -9.28 8.11
CA ALA A 155 -7.85 -8.62 7.11
C ALA A 155 -8.68 -8.15 5.91
N HIS A 156 -9.57 -9.01 5.39
CA HIS A 156 -10.46 -8.63 4.29
C HIS A 156 -11.44 -7.52 4.69
N ARG A 157 -12.04 -7.61 5.88
CA ARG A 157 -12.94 -6.57 6.41
C ARG A 157 -12.23 -5.23 6.59
N ILE A 158 -10.99 -5.26 7.09
CA ILE A 158 -10.15 -4.07 7.24
C ILE A 158 -9.81 -3.51 5.86
N GLY A 159 -9.34 -4.36 4.95
CA GLY A 159 -8.99 -3.98 3.57
C GLY A 159 -10.15 -3.30 2.85
N GLN A 160 -11.36 -3.87 2.91
CA GLN A 160 -12.54 -3.25 2.30
C GLN A 160 -12.85 -1.86 2.86
N LYS A 161 -12.78 -1.67 4.18
CA LYS A 161 -13.05 -0.36 4.81
C LYS A 161 -12.05 0.71 4.36
N PHE A 162 -10.78 0.36 4.26
CA PHE A 162 -9.74 1.30 3.84
C PHE A 162 -9.77 1.55 2.32
N TYR A 163 -10.04 0.52 1.51
CA TYR A 163 -10.16 0.66 0.06
C TYR A 163 -11.40 1.48 -0.37
N LEU A 164 -12.51 1.35 0.37
CA LEU A 164 -13.70 2.18 0.18
C LEU A 164 -13.43 3.66 0.52
N GLY A 165 -12.62 3.93 1.54
CA GLY A 165 -12.25 5.30 1.93
C GLY A 165 -11.36 6.01 0.90
N GLU A 166 -10.39 5.30 0.31
CA GLU A 166 -9.49 5.86 -0.70
C GLU A 166 -10.20 6.20 -2.02
N ASN A 167 -11.16 5.36 -2.45
CA ASN A 167 -11.96 5.61 -3.65
C ASN A 167 -12.95 6.77 -3.46
N MET A 168 -13.62 6.86 -2.31
CA MET A 168 -14.53 7.99 -2.04
C MET A 168 -13.80 9.33 -2.00
N GLY A 169 -12.61 9.41 -1.38
CA GLY A 169 -11.82 10.64 -1.37
C GLY A 169 -11.34 11.05 -2.77
N THR A 170 -11.00 10.10 -3.62
CA THR A 170 -10.55 10.36 -4.99
C THR A 170 -11.69 10.87 -5.88
N ASP A 171 -12.90 10.34 -5.70
CA ASP A 171 -14.09 10.77 -6.45
C ASP A 171 -14.60 12.14 -6.01
N GLU A 172 -14.55 12.44 -4.72
CA GLU A 172 -14.83 13.78 -4.18
C GLU A 172 -13.83 14.82 -4.75
N ILE A 173 -12.53 14.52 -4.74
CA ILE A 173 -11.49 15.41 -5.30
C ILE A 173 -11.68 15.60 -6.81
N LYS A 174 -12.07 14.56 -7.55
CA LYS A 174 -12.40 14.68 -8.98
C LYS A 174 -13.61 15.58 -9.21
N LYS A 175 -14.66 15.46 -8.39
CA LYS A 175 -15.86 16.32 -8.48
C LYS A 175 -15.53 17.78 -8.16
N VAL A 176 -14.73 18.05 -7.14
CA VAL A 176 -14.30 19.40 -6.77
C VAL A 176 -13.47 20.03 -7.90
N LYS A 177 -12.48 19.30 -8.44
CA LYS A 177 -11.67 19.79 -9.57
C LYS A 177 -12.50 20.01 -10.84
N ALA A 178 -13.48 19.14 -11.11
CA ALA A 178 -14.39 19.31 -12.23
C ALA A 178 -15.28 20.56 -12.04
N GLY A 179 -15.72 20.83 -10.81
CA GLY A 179 -16.45 22.04 -10.45
C GLY A 179 -15.65 23.31 -10.72
N GLU A 180 -14.40 23.39 -10.23
CA GLU A 180 -13.52 24.54 -10.48
C GLU A 180 -13.23 24.76 -11.97
N TYR A 181 -13.07 23.68 -12.75
CA TYR A 181 -12.87 23.77 -14.20
C TYR A 181 -14.10 24.36 -14.91
N LEU A 182 -15.29 23.90 -14.54
CA LEU A 182 -16.55 24.38 -15.13
C LEU A 182 -16.83 25.84 -14.75
N ASP A 183 -16.47 26.25 -13.54
CA ASP A 183 -16.61 27.64 -13.11
C ASP A 183 -15.62 28.56 -13.85
N GLY A 184 -14.37 28.11 -14.03
CA GLY A 184 -13.37 28.82 -14.83
C GLY A 184 -13.79 29.02 -16.29
N VAL A 185 -14.37 27.99 -16.91
CA VAL A 185 -14.91 28.06 -18.29
C VAL A 185 -16.08 29.04 -18.37
N ARG A 186 -16.99 29.03 -17.39
CA ARG A 186 -18.16 29.92 -17.35
C ARG A 186 -17.77 31.39 -17.21
N VAL A 187 -16.71 31.68 -16.45
CA VAL A 187 -16.14 33.04 -16.31
C VAL A 187 -15.51 33.52 -17.63
N MET A 188 -14.85 32.63 -18.38
CA MET A 188 -14.29 32.98 -19.70
C MET A 188 -15.36 33.26 -20.74
N GLU A 189 -16.42 32.44 -20.81
CA GLU A 189 -17.55 32.68 -21.72
C GLU A 189 -18.27 34.00 -21.40
N THR A 190 -18.46 34.29 -20.11
CA THR A 190 -19.08 35.55 -19.66
C THR A 190 -18.22 36.76 -20.05
N SER A 191 -16.90 36.66 -19.90
CA SER A 191 -15.97 37.74 -20.28
C SER A 191 -15.97 37.99 -21.78
N ARG A 192 -15.99 36.91 -22.59
CA ARG A 192 -16.05 37.01 -24.06
C ARG A 192 -17.35 37.64 -24.55
N GLY A 193 -18.49 37.27 -23.96
CA GLY A 193 -19.79 37.87 -24.29
C GLY A 193 -19.96 39.33 -23.85
N ILE A 194 -19.11 39.82 -22.92
CA ILE A 194 -19.05 41.25 -22.56
C ILE A 194 -18.22 42.03 -23.59
N ASP A 195 -17.11 41.46 -24.07
CA ASP A 195 -16.27 42.09 -25.09
C ASP A 195 -16.98 42.21 -26.44
N GLU A 196 -17.69 41.16 -26.89
CA GLU A 196 -18.48 41.21 -28.13
C GLU A 196 -19.54 42.34 -28.08
N ARG A 197 -20.22 42.51 -26.95
CA ARG A 197 -21.19 43.61 -26.76
C ARG A 197 -20.56 44.99 -26.71
N LYS A 198 -19.32 45.12 -26.22
CA LYS A 198 -18.58 46.40 -26.27
C LYS A 198 -18.18 46.74 -27.71
N ILE A 199 -17.74 45.75 -28.48
CA ILE A 199 -17.37 45.92 -29.89
C ILE A 199 -18.59 46.34 -30.71
N GLU A 200 -19.75 45.70 -30.54
CA GLU A 200 -20.99 46.09 -31.24
C GLU A 200 -21.44 47.51 -30.89
N ARG A 201 -21.35 47.93 -29.62
CA ARG A 201 -21.65 49.32 -29.24
C ARG A 201 -20.68 50.30 -29.86
N GLY A 202 -19.38 49.97 -29.90
CA GLY A 202 -18.37 50.78 -30.57
C GLY A 202 -18.67 50.97 -32.06
N LEU A 203 -19.01 49.88 -32.76
CA LEU A 203 -19.38 49.91 -34.18
C LEU A 203 -20.66 50.71 -34.44
N ASN A 204 -21.68 50.57 -33.59
CA ASN A 204 -22.93 51.32 -33.71
C ASN A 204 -22.74 52.82 -33.49
N VAL A 205 -21.87 53.24 -32.55
CA VAL A 205 -21.54 54.66 -32.36
C VAL A 205 -20.82 55.23 -33.57
N LEU A 206 -19.86 54.49 -34.15
CA LEU A 206 -19.14 54.93 -35.36
C LEU A 206 -20.09 55.07 -36.57
N ARG A 207 -21.04 54.14 -36.73
CA ARG A 207 -22.05 54.18 -37.80
C ARG A 207 -23.03 55.34 -37.65
N ASN A 208 -23.37 55.74 -36.41
CA ASN A 208 -24.30 56.85 -36.19
C ASN A 208 -23.63 58.21 -36.44
N ASN A 209 -22.34 58.35 -36.14
CA ASN A 209 -21.59 59.59 -36.38
C ASN A 209 -21.29 59.84 -37.87
N SER A 210 -21.15 58.81 -38.71
CA SER A 210 -20.94 58.98 -40.15
C SER A 210 -22.19 59.39 -40.93
N GLY A 211 -23.38 59.37 -40.30
CA GLY A 211 -24.65 59.79 -40.91
C GLY A 211 -24.99 61.28 -40.74
N GLN A 212 -24.22 62.05 -39.96
CA GLN A 212 -24.50 63.48 -39.66
C GLN A 212 -23.63 64.48 -40.43
N SER A 213 -22.79 64.04 -41.37
CA SER A 213 -21.85 64.91 -42.11
C SER A 213 -22.23 65.16 -43.59
N LEU A 214 -23.52 65.18 -43.92
CA LEU A 214 -24.06 65.58 -45.23
C LEU A 214 -25.21 66.57 -45.00
#